data_AF-A0A524CTD6-F1
#
_entry.id   AF-A0A524CTD6-F1
#
_cell.length_a   1.000
_cell.length_b   1.000
_cell.length_c   1.000
_cell.angle_alpha   90.00
_cell.angle_beta   90.00
_cell.angle_gamma   90.00
#
_symmetry.space_group_name_H-M   'P 1'
#
loop_
_entity.id
_entity.type
_entity.pdbx_description
1 polymer ?
#
loop_
_entity_poly.entity_id
_entity_poly.type
_entity_poly.pdbx_seq_one_letter_code
_entity_poly.pdbx_strand_id
1 'polypeptide(L)'
;MRIIYIDIDTLRADHLGCYGYQRNTTPNIDKIAEEGTKFTNCYASDAPCLPSRASMFMGRFGIHTGIVGHGGTAADLRLKGKERGFEDQRYQNFWVNLIRSAGFHTVSISPYAER
;
A
#
# COMPACT_ATOMS: atom_id res chain seq x y z
N MET A 1 -2.79 20.61 -5.22
CA MET A 1 -1.72 19.66 -4.86
C MET A 1 -1.86 18.42 -5.75
N ARG A 2 -0.76 17.82 -6.22
CA ARG A 2 -0.77 16.55 -6.95
C ARG A 2 -0.04 15.51 -6.09
N ILE A 3 -0.54 14.28 -6.10
CA ILE A 3 0.02 13.18 -5.30
C ILE A 3 0.41 12.07 -6.27
N ILE A 4 1.63 11.55 -6.13
CA ILE A 4 2.10 10.35 -6.82
C ILE A 4 2.51 9.37 -5.74
N TYR A 5 1.88 8.19 -5.73
CA TYR A 5 2.24 7.09 -4.86
C TYR A 5 2.84 5.98 -5.71
N ILE A 6 4.06 5.55 -5.35
CA ILE A 6 4.78 4.47 -6.04
C ILE A 6 4.99 3.36 -5.03
N ASP A 7 4.47 2.18 -5.37
CA ASP A 7 4.64 0.95 -4.63
C ASP A 7 5.41 -0.05 -5.49
N ILE A 8 6.44 -0.67 -4.93
CA ILE A 8 7.36 -1.55 -5.66
C ILE A 8 7.32 -2.93 -5.01
N ASP A 9 6.87 -3.92 -5.77
CA ASP A 9 6.71 -5.27 -5.24
C ASP A 9 8.05 -5.93 -4.95
N THR A 10 8.18 -6.54 -3.77
CA THR A 10 9.35 -7.29 -3.31
C THR A 10 10.68 -6.51 -3.27
N LEU A 11 10.64 -5.17 -3.27
CA LEU A 11 11.84 -4.35 -3.18
C LEU A 11 12.42 -4.36 -1.77
N ARG A 12 13.68 -4.78 -1.65
CA ARG A 12 14.46 -4.60 -0.43
C ARG A 12 15.14 -3.24 -0.43
N ALA A 13 15.13 -2.55 0.70
CA ALA A 13 15.77 -1.25 0.83
C ALA A 13 17.28 -1.31 0.52
N ASP A 14 17.97 -2.37 0.96
CA ASP A 14 19.42 -2.56 0.74
C ASP A 14 19.81 -2.87 -0.72
N HIS A 15 18.84 -2.92 -1.64
CA HIS A 15 19.05 -3.00 -3.09
C HIS A 15 18.88 -1.64 -3.81
N LEU A 16 18.78 -0.55 -3.05
CA LEU A 16 18.77 0.82 -3.56
C LEU A 16 20.09 1.53 -3.26
N GLY A 17 20.62 2.29 -4.22
CA GLY A 17 21.87 3.03 -4.07
C GLY A 17 21.84 3.99 -2.88
N CYS A 18 20.72 4.71 -2.69
CA CYS A 18 20.51 5.63 -1.57
C CYS A 18 20.47 4.97 -0.18
N TYR A 19 20.42 3.64 -0.12
CA TYR A 19 20.53 2.84 1.11
C TYR A 19 21.82 1.98 1.15
N GLY A 20 22.76 2.21 0.23
CA GLY A 20 24.10 1.60 0.25
C GLY A 20 24.34 0.47 -0.76
N TYR A 21 23.41 0.21 -1.69
CA TYR A 21 23.64 -0.78 -2.74
C TYR A 21 24.73 -0.36 -3.71
N GLN A 22 25.66 -1.27 -4.01
CA GLN A 22 26.89 -0.94 -4.75
C GLN A 22 26.72 -0.89 -6.26
N ARG A 23 25.59 -1.40 -6.80
CA ARG A 23 25.33 -1.39 -8.24
C ARG A 23 24.49 -0.19 -8.63
N ASN A 24 24.80 0.41 -9.77
CA ASN A 24 24.03 1.53 -10.32
C ASN A 24 22.73 1.04 -10.98
N THR A 25 21.77 0.60 -10.17
CA THR A 25 20.47 0.10 -10.63
C THR A 25 19.33 1.09 -10.41
N THR A 26 19.51 2.11 -9.57
CA THR A 26 18.42 2.98 -9.09
C THR A 26 18.68 4.49 -9.21
N PRO A 27 19.37 5.00 -10.25
CA PRO A 27 19.81 6.40 -10.29
C PRO A 27 18.67 7.43 -10.14
N ASN A 28 17.47 7.11 -10.62
CA ASN A 28 16.30 8.00 -10.47
C ASN A 28 15.72 8.01 -9.05
N ILE A 29 15.70 6.86 -8.37
CA ILE A 29 15.23 6.78 -6.97
C ILE A 29 16.25 7.46 -6.05
N ASP A 30 17.54 7.30 -6.36
CA ASP A 30 18.62 7.91 -5.60
C ASP A 30 18.54 9.44 -5.65
N LYS A 31 18.29 10.00 -6.84
CA LYS A 31 18.05 11.44 -7.01
C LYS A 31 16.84 11.95 -6.21
N ILE A 32 15.73 11.20 -6.20
CA ILE A 32 14.55 11.56 -5.40
C ILE A 32 14.89 11.55 -3.90
N ALA A 33 15.70 10.60 -3.45
CA ALA A 33 16.11 10.49 -2.06
C ALA A 33 17.07 11.62 -1.64
N GLU A 34 17.88 12.14 -2.56
CA GLU A 34 18.77 13.31 -2.34
C GLU A 34 17.99 14.63 -2.25
N GLU A 35 16.96 14.80 -3.08
CA GLU A 35 16.13 16.02 -3.12
C GLU A 35 15.00 15.99 -2.07
N GLY A 36 14.72 14.82 -1.49
CA GLY A 36 13.58 14.58 -0.62
C GLY A 36 13.96 14.19 0.81
N THR A 37 13.03 13.49 1.47
CA THR A 37 13.26 12.91 2.80
C THR A 37 13.40 11.40 2.69
N LYS A 38 14.53 10.87 3.18
CA LYS A 38 14.82 9.44 3.23
C LYS A 38 14.54 8.87 4.62
N PHE A 39 13.68 7.86 4.71
CA PHE A 39 13.40 7.16 5.96
C PHE A 39 14.34 5.97 6.14
N THR A 40 15.14 5.97 7.19
CA THR A 40 16.02 4.83 7.53
C THR A 40 15.31 3.75 8.35
N ASN A 41 14.13 4.07 8.90
CA ASN A 41 13.29 3.18 9.69
C ASN A 41 11.86 3.23 9.15
N CYS A 42 11.61 2.47 8.08
CA CYS A 42 10.29 2.33 7.46
C CYS A 42 9.89 0.85 7.45
N TYR A 43 8.74 0.52 8.00
CA TYR A 43 8.30 -0.85 8.21
C TYR A 43 6.97 -1.11 7.51
N ALA A 44 6.86 -2.26 6.85
CA ALA A 44 5.57 -2.78 6.41
C ALA A 44 4.81 -3.26 7.66
N SER A 45 3.54 -2.85 7.80
CA SER A 45 2.71 -3.31 8.92
C SER A 45 2.44 -4.81 8.86
N ASP A 46 2.31 -5.32 7.64
CA ASP A 46 1.88 -6.68 7.34
C ASP A 46 2.65 -7.22 6.13
N ALA A 47 2.75 -8.54 6.07
CA ALA A 47 3.31 -9.31 4.97
C ALA A 47 2.48 -10.59 4.79
N PRO A 48 2.38 -11.16 3.58
CA PRO A 48 3.06 -10.80 2.32
C PRO A 48 2.33 -9.69 1.50
N CYS A 49 2.53 -9.62 0.18
CA CYS A 49 2.14 -8.49 -0.68
C CYS A 49 0.67 -8.04 -0.54
N LEU A 50 -0.30 -8.96 -0.51
CA LEU A 50 -1.72 -8.60 -0.37
C LEU A 50 -2.04 -8.01 1.02
N PRO A 51 -1.71 -8.66 2.16
CA PRO A 51 -1.86 -8.05 3.49
C PRO A 51 -1.18 -6.70 3.65
N SER A 52 0.04 -6.55 3.12
CA SER A 52 0.81 -5.31 3.19
C SER A 52 0.08 -4.15 2.50
N ARG A 53 -0.39 -4.39 1.27
CA ARG A 53 -1.13 -3.39 0.48
C ARG A 53 -2.48 -3.07 1.09
N ALA A 54 -3.26 -4.08 1.48
CA ALA A 54 -4.55 -3.87 2.14
C ALA A 54 -4.39 -2.98 3.39
N SER A 55 -3.36 -3.26 4.19
CA SER A 55 -3.09 -2.50 5.41
C SER A 55 -2.66 -1.06 5.12
N MET A 56 -1.84 -0.86 4.09
CA MET A 56 -1.45 0.46 3.59
C MET A 56 -2.65 1.26 3.06
N PHE A 57 -3.52 0.65 2.26
CA PHE A 57 -4.68 1.33 1.68
C PHE A 57 -5.76 1.65 2.73
N MET A 58 -5.94 0.79 3.72
CA MET A 58 -6.93 0.96 4.79
C MET A 58 -6.41 1.73 6.02
N GLY A 59 -5.09 1.93 6.13
CA GLY A 59 -4.46 2.52 7.32
C GLY A 59 -4.67 1.69 8.59
N ARG A 60 -4.72 0.35 8.48
CA ARG A 60 -5.01 -0.58 9.59
C ARG A 60 -4.20 -1.86 9.45
N PHE A 61 -3.74 -2.43 10.55
CA PHE A 61 -3.07 -3.74 10.55
C PHE A 61 -3.97 -4.87 10.00
N GLY A 62 -3.35 -5.91 9.46
CA GLY A 62 -4.01 -7.10 8.89
C GLY A 62 -5.04 -7.74 9.81
N ILE A 63 -4.78 -7.76 11.13
CA ILE A 63 -5.72 -8.27 12.14
C ILE A 63 -7.06 -7.50 12.19
N HIS A 64 -7.05 -6.24 11.73
CA HIS A 64 -8.22 -5.37 11.67
C HIS A 64 -8.85 -5.35 10.27
N THR A 65 -8.05 -5.46 9.21
CA THR A 65 -8.57 -5.56 7.84
C THR A 65 -9.22 -6.92 7.58
N GLY A 66 -8.68 -7.98 8.20
CA GLY A 66 -9.02 -9.39 7.96
C GLY A 66 -8.13 -10.06 6.93
N ILE A 67 -7.37 -9.28 6.16
CA ILE A 67 -6.49 -9.76 5.11
C ILE A 67 -5.12 -10.04 5.72
N VAL A 68 -4.82 -11.31 5.94
CA VAL A 68 -3.59 -11.81 6.58
C VAL A 68 -2.85 -12.84 5.72
N GLY A 69 -3.35 -13.15 4.52
CA GLY A 69 -2.71 -14.03 3.55
C GLY A 69 -3.21 -13.82 2.12
N HIS A 70 -2.76 -14.68 1.19
CA HIS A 70 -3.07 -14.58 -0.24
C HIS A 70 -4.22 -15.46 -0.73
N GLY A 71 -4.73 -16.35 0.10
CA GLY A 71 -5.68 -17.36 -0.35
C GLY A 71 -6.71 -17.74 0.69
N GLY A 72 -7.84 -18.23 0.20
CA GLY A 72 -8.98 -18.61 1.02
C GLY A 72 -9.48 -17.44 1.88
N THR A 73 -10.00 -17.77 3.06
CA THR A 73 -10.55 -16.80 4.00
C THR A 73 -9.51 -15.82 4.56
N ALA A 74 -8.20 -16.11 4.40
CA ALA A 74 -7.14 -15.21 4.82
C ALA A 74 -6.94 -14.02 3.86
N ALA A 75 -7.47 -14.10 2.63
CA ALA A 75 -7.47 -13.00 1.67
C ALA A 75 -8.77 -12.18 1.69
N ASP A 76 -9.73 -12.56 2.53
CA ASP A 76 -11.01 -11.88 2.63
C ASP A 76 -10.94 -10.72 3.62
N LEU A 77 -11.61 -9.62 3.29
CA LEU A 77 -11.91 -8.60 4.29
C LEU A 77 -12.71 -9.23 5.43
N ARG A 78 -12.39 -8.84 6.67
CA ARG A 78 -12.97 -9.42 7.89
C ARG A 78 -14.49 -9.47 7.80
N LEU A 79 -15.09 -10.65 7.83
CA LEU A 79 -16.53 -10.82 7.58
C LEU A 79 -17.38 -10.07 8.62
N LYS A 80 -18.37 -9.29 8.15
CA LYS A 80 -19.36 -8.61 9.02
C LYS A 80 -20.55 -9.49 9.40
N GLY A 81 -20.59 -10.74 8.93
CA GLY A 81 -21.66 -11.68 9.23
C GLY A 81 -22.99 -11.32 8.55
N LYS A 82 -24.11 -11.64 9.21
CA LYS A 82 -25.47 -11.55 8.67
C LYS A 82 -25.92 -10.10 8.37
N GLU A 83 -25.26 -9.11 8.95
CA GLU A 83 -25.61 -7.68 8.80
C GLU A 83 -24.82 -6.98 7.67
N ARG A 84 -24.17 -7.74 6.79
CA ARG A 84 -23.41 -7.12 5.68
C ARG A 84 -24.37 -6.41 4.70
N GLY A 85 -24.03 -5.17 4.35
CA GLY A 85 -24.69 -4.44 3.26
C GLY A 85 -24.24 -4.93 1.88
N PHE A 86 -24.81 -4.32 0.83
CA PHE A 86 -24.36 -4.53 -0.56
C PHE A 86 -22.91 -4.06 -0.75
N GLU A 87 -22.56 -2.90 -0.18
CA GLU A 87 -21.19 -2.40 -0.10
C GLU A 87 -20.62 -2.61 1.30
N ASP A 88 -19.35 -2.97 1.38
CA ASP A 88 -18.63 -2.89 2.63
C ASP A 88 -18.23 -1.43 2.90
N GLN A 89 -18.83 -0.83 3.91
CA GLN A 89 -18.50 0.53 4.38
C GLN A 89 -16.99 0.76 4.63
N ARG A 90 -16.19 -0.29 4.85
CA ARG A 90 -14.74 -0.13 5.00
C ARG A 90 -14.04 0.24 3.71
N TYR A 91 -14.60 -0.08 2.53
CA TYR A 91 -14.07 0.42 1.26
C TYR A 91 -14.05 1.95 1.23
N GLN A 92 -15.01 2.62 1.85
CA GLN A 92 -15.03 4.08 1.92
C GLN A 92 -13.87 4.65 2.74
N ASN A 93 -13.26 3.86 3.62
CA ASN A 93 -12.12 4.28 4.45
C ASN A 93 -10.76 4.09 3.76
N PHE A 94 -10.73 3.60 2.52
CA PHE A 94 -9.50 3.52 1.76
C PHE A 94 -9.02 4.94 1.47
N TRP A 95 -7.75 5.25 1.70
CA TRP A 95 -7.28 6.63 1.52
C TRP A 95 -7.51 7.13 0.08
N VAL A 96 -7.46 6.23 -0.92
CA VAL A 96 -7.77 6.56 -2.33
C VAL A 96 -9.22 7.00 -2.51
N ASN A 97 -10.16 6.34 -1.83
CA ASN A 97 -11.57 6.72 -1.85
C ASN A 97 -11.81 8.02 -1.08
N LEU A 98 -11.13 8.21 0.05
CA LEU A 98 -11.21 9.44 0.83
C LEU A 98 -10.73 10.66 0.03
N ILE A 99 -9.59 10.56 -0.66
CA ILE A 99 -9.12 11.68 -1.50
C ILE A 99 -10.04 11.90 -2.71
N ARG A 100 -10.63 10.83 -3.27
CA ARG A 100 -11.62 10.95 -4.36
C ARG A 100 -12.86 11.70 -3.89
N SER A 101 -13.39 11.37 -2.71
CA SER A 101 -14.50 12.09 -2.07
C SER A 101 -14.12 13.55 -1.73
N ALA A 102 -12.84 13.83 -1.50
CA ALA A 102 -12.32 15.19 -1.33
C ALA A 102 -12.12 15.95 -2.66
N GLY A 103 -12.54 15.38 -3.80
CA GLY A 103 -12.50 16.03 -5.11
C GLY A 103 -11.24 15.78 -5.93
N PHE A 104 -10.34 14.88 -5.49
CA PHE A 104 -9.19 14.50 -6.29
C PHE A 104 -9.59 13.56 -7.44
N HIS A 105 -9.03 13.80 -8.62
CA HIS A 105 -9.09 12.83 -9.71
C HIS A 105 -8.01 11.76 -9.50
N THR A 106 -8.44 10.52 -9.29
CA THR A 106 -7.55 9.39 -8.97
C THR A 106 -7.44 8.44 -10.16
N VAL A 107 -6.22 7.97 -10.45
CA VAL A 107 -5.95 6.91 -11.41
C VAL A 107 -4.97 5.95 -10.77
N SER A 108 -5.20 4.65 -10.95
CA SER A 108 -4.28 3.59 -10.55
C SER A 108 -3.79 2.81 -11.78
N ILE A 109 -2.50 2.52 -11.83
CA ILE A 109 -1.87 1.66 -12.82
C ILE A 109 -1.17 0.55 -12.04
N SER A 110 -1.85 -0.58 -11.87
CA SER A 110 -1.38 -1.67 -11.03
C SER A 110 -2.05 -2.99 -11.42
N PRO A 111 -1.34 -4.13 -11.34
CA PRO A 111 -1.98 -5.45 -11.39
C PRO A 111 -2.83 -5.73 -10.14
N TYR A 112 -2.61 -4.98 -9.07
CA TYR A 112 -3.41 -5.02 -7.86
C TYR A 112 -4.54 -3.99 -7.97
N ALA A 113 -5.78 -4.46 -7.84
CA ALA A 113 -6.92 -3.56 -7.74
C ALA A 113 -6.78 -2.65 -6.51
N GLU A 114 -7.44 -1.48 -6.52
CA GLU A 114 -7.59 -0.58 -5.36
C GLU A 114 -8.47 -1.25 -4.27
N ARG A 115 -8.04 -2.39 -3.74
CA ARG A 115 -8.78 -3.26 -2.83
C ARG A 115 -8.08 -3.51 -1.53
#